data_AF-A0ABD4L490-F1
#
_entry.id   AF-A0ABD4L490-F1
#
_cell.length_a   1.000
_cell.length_b   1.000
_cell.length_c   1.000
_cell.angle_alpha   90.00
_cell.angle_beta   90.00
_cell.angle_gamma   90.00
#
_symmetry.space_group_name_H-M   'P 1'
#
loop_
_entity.id
_entity.type
_entity.pdbx_description
1 polymer ?
#
loop_
_entity_poly.entity_id
_entity_poly.type
_entity_poly.pdbx_seq_one_letter_code
_entity_poly.pdbx_strand_id
1 'polypeptide(L)' 'MTYRINTGLRGANPTLQICDASSGSVRLAWEYPREDTGLSTEDRELLAMRREEAIHELFRRLFLLTTEQYLKGELSEGH' A
#
# COMPACT_ATOMS: atom_id res chain seq x y z
N MET A 1 -6.13 20.31 8.28
CA MET A 1 -5.39 19.37 9.14
C MET A 1 -4.15 18.93 8.41
N THR A 2 -2.99 19.04 9.03
CA THR A 2 -1.71 18.71 8.40
C THR A 2 -1.25 17.35 8.92
N TYR A 3 -0.89 16.46 8.02
CA TYR A 3 -0.43 15.11 8.37
C TYR A 3 1.03 14.94 8.03
N ARG A 4 1.74 14.18 8.87
CA ARG A 4 3.09 13.69 8.58
C ARG A 4 3.01 12.21 8.29
N ILE A 5 3.45 11.83 7.10
CA ILE A 5 3.55 10.42 6.69
C ILE A 5 5.01 10.00 6.88
N ASN A 6 5.24 9.07 7.78
CA ASN A 6 6.54 8.42 7.95
C ASN A 6 6.47 7.06 7.27
N THR A 7 7.31 6.83 6.27
CA THR A 7 7.49 5.53 5.63
C THR A 7 8.88 5.02 5.92
N GLY A 8 9.00 3.72 6.18
CA GLY A 8 10.27 3.06 6.43
C GLY A 8 10.33 1.71 5.75
N LEU A 9 11.47 1.37 5.17
CA LEU A 9 11.76 0.05 4.63
C LEU A 9 12.74 -0.65 5.57
N ARG A 10 12.30 -1.71 6.27
CA ARG A 10 13.20 -2.63 6.97
C ARG A 10 13.41 -3.86 6.09
N GLY A 11 14.42 -3.79 5.23
CA GLY A 11 14.61 -4.79 4.17
C GLY A 11 13.48 -4.71 3.14
N ALA A 12 12.83 -5.84 2.84
CA ALA A 12 11.69 -5.90 1.92
C ALA A 12 10.34 -5.51 2.56
N ASN A 13 10.31 -5.29 3.88
CA ASN A 13 9.07 -5.10 4.62
C ASN A 13 8.79 -3.60 4.84
N PRO A 14 7.82 -3.01 4.14
CA PRO A 14 7.43 -1.63 4.36
C PRO A 14 6.71 -1.44 5.70
N THR A 15 6.91 -0.27 6.26
CA THR A 15 6.19 0.25 7.43
C THR A 15 5.66 1.63 7.07
N LEU A 16 4.44 1.93 7.52
CA LEU A 16 3.77 3.18 7.25
C LEU A 16 3.13 3.70 8.54
N GLN A 17 3.43 4.94 8.87
CA GLN A 17 2.88 5.63 10.02
C GLN A 17 2.33 6.99 9.58
N ILE A 18 1.10 7.29 9.98
CA ILE A 18 0.47 8.59 9.76
C ILE A 18 0.30 9.25 11.13
N CYS A 19 0.97 10.38 11.30
CA CYS A 19 0.87 11.19 12.51
C CYS A 19 0.14 12.50 12.21
N ASP A 20 -0.64 12.97 13.18
CA ASP A 20 -1.12 14.35 13.19
C ASP A 20 0.07 15.29 13.40
N ALA A 21 0.26 16.28 12.51
CA ALA A 21 1.46 17.11 12.55
C ALA A 21 1.46 18.12 13.70
N SER A 22 0.29 18.49 14.23
CA SER A 22 0.14 19.43 15.34
C SER A 22 0.36 18.78 16.71
N SER A 23 -0.20 17.60 16.93
CA SER A 23 -0.16 16.90 18.22
C SER A 23 0.91 15.81 18.30
N GLY A 24 1.46 15.37 17.16
CA GLY A 24 2.34 14.21 17.07
C GLY A 24 1.62 12.88 17.30
N SER A 25 0.30 12.87 17.47
CA SER A 25 -0.47 11.66 17.73
C SER A 25 -0.47 10.72 16.53
N VAL A 26 -0.26 9.42 16.77
CA VAL A 26 -0.30 8.39 15.73
C VAL A 26 -1.76 8.06 15.42
N ARG A 27 -2.16 8.29 14.16
CA ARG A 27 -3.51 7.94 13.68
C ARG A 27 -3.55 6.58 13.02
N LEU A 28 -2.48 6.21 12.33
CA LEU A 28 -2.36 4.92 11.68
C LEU A 28 -0.91 4.45 11.79
N ALA A 29 -0.76 3.18 12.15
CA ALA A 29 0.49 2.46 12.10
C ALA A 29 0.21 1.13 11.41
N TRP A 30 0.93 0.87 10.32
CA TRP A 30 0.83 -0.34 9.54
C TRP A 30 2.23 -0.90 9.31
N GLU A 31 2.35 -2.22 9.49
CA GLU A 31 3.57 -2.96 9.24
C GLU A 31 3.27 -4.10 8.27
N TYR A 32 4.21 -4.36 7.36
CA TYR A 32 4.09 -5.47 6.43
C TYR A 32 3.96 -6.81 7.17
N PRO A 33 2.96 -7.65 6.82
CA PRO A 33 2.75 -8.93 7.48
C PRO A 33 3.99 -9.83 7.40
N ARG A 34 4.39 -10.43 8.52
CA ARG A 34 5.45 -11.43 8.54
C ARG A 34 4.91 -12.75 7.98
N GLU A 35 5.72 -13.46 7.20
CA GLU A 35 5.37 -14.82 6.77
C GLU A 35 5.24 -15.72 8.01
N ASP A 36 4.10 -16.40 8.12
CA ASP A 36 3.88 -17.36 9.19
C ASP A 36 4.62 -18.66 8.87
N THR A 37 5.63 -18.96 9.68
CA THR A 37 6.48 -20.16 9.50
C THR A 37 5.72 -21.46 9.75
N GLY A 38 4.55 -21.42 10.42
CA GLY A 38 3.74 -22.59 10.74
C GLY A 38 2.80 -23.07 9.64
N LEU A 39 2.71 -22.34 8.51
CA LEU A 39 1.82 -22.69 7.41
C LEU A 39 2.29 -23.92 6.63
N SER A 40 1.32 -24.76 6.23
CA SER A 40 1.52 -25.84 5.26
C SER A 40 2.01 -25.28 3.92
N THR A 41 2.64 -26.12 3.10
CA THR A 41 3.06 -25.75 1.73
C THR A 41 1.86 -25.34 0.87
N GLU A 42 0.74 -26.05 0.99
CA GLU A 42 -0.50 -25.73 0.27
C GLU A 42 -1.07 -24.36 0.68
N ASP A 43 -1.07 -24.04 1.98
CA ASP A 43 -1.53 -22.75 2.47
C ASP A 43 -0.63 -21.60 1.99
N ARG A 44 0.69 -21.83 1.90
CA ARG A 44 1.63 -20.84 1.35
C ARG A 44 1.38 -20.58 -0.12
N GLU A 45 1.15 -21.62 -0.91
CA GLU A 45 0.81 -21.49 -2.33
C GLU A 45 -0.52 -20.77 -2.52
N LEU A 46 -1.54 -21.09 -1.72
CA LEU A 46 -2.83 -20.41 -1.75
C LEU A 46 -2.70 -18.93 -1.39
N LEU A 47 -1.91 -18.58 -0.37
CA LEU A 47 -1.63 -17.19 -0.01
C LEU A 47 -0.86 -16.46 -1.09
N ALA A 48 0.11 -17.12 -1.75
CA ALA A 48 0.84 -16.53 -2.87
C ALA A 48 -0.08 -16.23 -4.05
N MET A 49 -0.99 -17.16 -4.38
CA MET A 49 -2.00 -16.95 -5.43
C MET A 49 -2.92 -15.78 -5.11
N ARG A 50 -3.47 -15.73 -3.88
CA ARG A 50 -4.32 -14.61 -3.44
C ARG A 50 -3.60 -13.27 -3.43
N ARG A 51 -2.30 -13.27 -3.09
CA ARG A 51 -1.47 -12.08 -3.14
C ARG A 51 -1.33 -11.57 -4.57
N GLU A 52 -1.07 -12.45 -5.52
CA GLU A 52 -0.97 -12.10 -6.95
C GLU A 52 -2.30 -11.53 -7.47
N GLU A 53 -3.42 -12.16 -7.13
CA GLU A 53 -4.77 -11.65 -7.47
C GLU A 53 -5.01 -10.24 -6.92
N ALA A 54 -4.66 -10.00 -5.66
CA ALA A 54 -4.81 -8.69 -5.03
C ALA A 54 -3.92 -7.63 -5.70
N ILE A 55 -2.70 -8.00 -6.12
CA ILE A 55 -1.79 -7.12 -6.86
C ILE A 55 -2.39 -6.76 -8.22
N HIS A 56 -2.88 -7.74 -8.97
CA HIS A 56 -3.52 -7.50 -10.27
C HIS A 56 -4.75 -6.61 -10.16
N GLU A 57 -5.59 -6.83 -9.15
CA GLU A 57 -6.77 -6.00 -8.90
C GLU A 57 -6.38 -4.56 -8.53
N LEU A 58 -5.34 -4.38 -7.71
CA LEU A 58 -4.80 -3.05 -7.41
C LEU A 58 -4.34 -2.34 -8.68
N PHE A 59 -3.55 -2.99 -9.52
CA PHE A 59 -3.08 -2.41 -10.78
C PHE A 59 -4.23 -2.07 -11.72
N ARG A 60 -5.26 -2.92 -11.81
CA ARG A 60 -6.46 -2.63 -12.60
C ARG A 60 -7.16 -1.36 -12.11
N ARG A 61 -7.33 -1.20 -10.80
CA ARG A 61 -7.95 0.00 -10.21
C ARG A 61 -7.11 1.25 -10.43
N LEU A 62 -5.79 1.16 -10.24
CA LEU A 62 -4.87 2.27 -10.50
C LEU A 62 -4.88 2.67 -11.98
N PHE A 63 -4.89 1.69 -12.88
CA PHE A 63 -5.01 1.96 -14.32
C PHE A 63 -6.30 2.72 -14.63
N LEU A 64 -7.45 2.26 -14.13
CA LEU A 64 -8.74 2.93 -14.35
C LEU A 64 -8.76 4.34 -13.75
N LEU A 65 -8.26 4.51 -12.53
CA LEU A 65 -8.19 5.82 -11.87
C LEU A 65 -7.30 6.79 -12.65
N THR A 66 -6.12 6.35 -13.08
CA THR A 66 -5.19 7.17 -13.84
C THR A 66 -5.73 7.51 -15.23
N THR A 67 -6.42 6.59 -15.91
CA THR A 67 -7.12 6.90 -17.17
C THR A 67 -8.27 7.87 -16.96
N GLU A 68 -9.04 7.73 -15.88
CA GLU A 68 -10.11 8.68 -15.54
C GLU A 68 -9.55 10.09 -15.31
N GLN A 69 -8.47 10.21 -14.53
CA GLN A 69 -7.79 11.48 -14.28
C GLN A 69 -7.22 12.09 -15.57
N TYR A 70 -6.68 11.25 -16.47
CA TYR A 70 -6.20 11.69 -17.78
C TYR A 70 -7.34 12.29 -18.62
N LEU A 71 -8.46 11.55 -18.73
CA LEU A 71 -9.61 11.98 -19.52
C LEU A 71 -10.26 13.26 -18.96
N LYS A 72 -10.19 13.48 -17.65
CA LYS A 72 -10.66 14.71 -17.01
C LYS A 72 -9.69 15.88 -17.12
N GLY A 73 -8.48 15.67 -17.65
CA GLY A 73 -7.43 16.69 -17.69
C GLY A 73 -6.88 17.05 -16.29
N GLU A 74 -7.11 16.19 -15.30
CA GLU A 74 -6.64 16.36 -13.92
C GLU A 74 -5.17 15.93 -13.76
N LEU A 75 -4.64 15.19 -14.74
CA LEU A 75 -3.21 14.97 -14.90
C LEU A 75 -2.58 16.26 -15.45
N SER A 76 -2.22 17.18 -14.55
CA SER A 76 -1.27 18.24 -14.88
C SER A 76 0.04 17.58 -15.29
N GLU A 77 0.54 17.90 -16.49
CA GLU A 77 1.93 17.60 -16.84
C GLU A 77 2.83 18.21 -15.77
N GLY A 78 3.45 17.37 -14.95
CA GLY A 78 4.40 17.81 -13.94
C GLY A 78 5.58 18.48 -14.60
N HIS A 79 5.90 19.69 -14.14
CA HIS A 79 7.23 20.30 -14.28
C HIS A 79 8.29 19.50 -13.51
#